data_AF-A0A6P0Q603-F1
#
_entry.id   AF-A0A6P0Q603-F1
#
_cell.length_a   1.000
_cell.length_b   1.000
_cell.length_c   1.000
_cell.angle_alpha   90.00
_cell.angle_beta   90.00
_cell.angle_gamma   90.00
#
_symmetry.space_group_name_H-M   'P 1'
#
loop_
_entity.id
_entity.type
_entity.pdbx_description
1 polymer ?
#
loop_
_entity_poly.entity_id
_entity_poly.type
_entity_poly.pdbx_seq_one_letter_code
_entity_poly.pdbx_strand_id
1 'polypeptide(L)'
;MPWQFPQRLTQSLGAIIIILGCILAVGKLQQPQLNALKQSSKNISPADLQRDVEATQVYLNLLQRLPTFGFDNVLADWVFLNFLQYFGDQEARQITSYQLSPEYFDVIINRDPKFLTAYFFLSSSSSLYAGMPE
;
A
#
# COMPACT_ATOMS: atom_id res chain seq x y z
N MET A 1 4.97 -5.04 -58.78
CA MET A 1 5.71 -5.88 -57.82
C MET A 1 4.93 -5.91 -56.51
N PRO A 2 4.41 -7.05 -56.03
CA PRO A 2 3.76 -7.10 -54.73
C PRO A 2 4.83 -7.31 -53.65
N TRP A 3 4.80 -6.43 -52.63
CA TRP A 3 5.62 -6.54 -51.43
C TRP A 3 5.13 -7.71 -50.57
N GLN A 4 5.87 -8.81 -50.51
CA GLN A 4 5.61 -9.91 -49.58
C GLN A 4 6.36 -9.64 -48.27
N PHE A 5 5.66 -9.09 -47.27
CA PHE A 5 6.22 -8.95 -45.92
C PHE A 5 6.35 -10.33 -45.26
N PRO A 6 7.45 -10.63 -44.56
CA PRO A 6 7.63 -11.93 -43.92
C PRO A 6 6.61 -12.12 -42.80
N GLN A 7 5.88 -13.24 -42.82
CA GLN A 7 4.76 -13.55 -41.92
C GLN A 7 5.09 -13.44 -40.42
N ARG A 8 6.37 -13.60 -40.05
CA ARG A 8 6.83 -13.43 -38.66
C ARG A 8 6.80 -11.96 -38.21
N LEU A 9 7.07 -11.01 -39.11
CA LEU A 9 7.02 -9.57 -38.80
C LEU A 9 5.58 -9.10 -38.59
N THR A 10 4.63 -9.58 -39.39
CA THR A 10 3.22 -9.20 -39.26
C THR A 10 2.58 -9.77 -37.98
N GLN A 11 2.98 -10.97 -37.55
CA GLN A 11 2.57 -11.55 -36.26
C GLN A 11 3.13 -10.78 -35.06
N SER A 12 4.42 -10.42 -35.08
CA SER A 12 5.03 -9.60 -34.01
C SER A 12 4.41 -8.20 -33.94
N LEU A 13 4.10 -7.58 -35.07
CA LEU A 13 3.40 -6.29 -35.12
C LEU A 13 1.98 -6.38 -34.56
N GLY A 14 1.25 -7.45 -34.88
CA GLY A 14 -0.08 -7.71 -34.33
C GLY A 14 -0.07 -7.84 -32.81
N ALA A 15 0.89 -8.59 -32.25
CA ALA A 15 1.03 -8.74 -30.80
C ALA A 15 1.32 -7.41 -30.10
N ILE A 16 2.18 -6.56 -30.66
CA ILE A 16 2.48 -5.23 -30.11
C ILE A 16 1.23 -4.35 -30.10
N ILE A 17 0.45 -4.35 -31.18
CA ILE A 17 -0.80 -3.57 -31.26
C ILE A 17 -1.79 -4.03 -30.20
N ILE A 18 -1.91 -5.34 -29.96
CA ILE A 18 -2.78 -5.89 -28.92
C ILE A 18 -2.31 -5.44 -27.53
N ILE A 19 -1.02 -5.56 -27.23
CA ILE A 19 -0.45 -5.13 -25.93
C ILE A 19 -0.71 -3.64 -25.69
N LEU A 20 -0.44 -2.79 -26.68
CA LEU A 20 -0.71 -1.36 -26.59
C LEU A 20 -2.21 -1.07 -26.41
N GLY A 21 -3.06 -1.81 -27.11
CA GLY A 21 -4.52 -1.74 -26.94
C GLY A 21 -4.97 -2.11 -25.52
N CYS A 22 -4.41 -3.17 -24.94
CA CYS A 22 -4.68 -3.57 -23.55
C CYS A 22 -4.23 -2.51 -22.54
N ILE A 23 -3.03 -1.95 -22.69
CA ILE A 23 -2.52 -0.89 -21.81
C ILE A 23 -3.43 0.34 -21.86
N LEU A 24 -3.83 0.76 -23.06
CA LEU A 24 -4.74 1.90 -23.25
C LEU A 24 -6.13 1.62 -22.64
N ALA A 25 -6.66 0.42 -22.82
CA ALA A 25 -7.95 0.02 -22.27
C ALA A 25 -7.91 0.02 -20.73
N VAL A 26 -6.88 -0.58 -20.13
CA VAL A 26 -6.68 -0.58 -18.67
C VAL A 26 -6.52 0.86 -18.15
N GLY A 27 -5.71 1.69 -18.82
CA GLY A 27 -5.53 3.10 -18.45
C GLY A 27 -6.84 3.89 -18.48
N LYS A 28 -7.66 3.68 -19.51
CA LYS A 28 -9.01 4.29 -19.62
C LYS A 28 -9.94 3.84 -18.50
N LEU A 29 -9.94 2.55 -18.17
CA LEU A 29 -10.78 1.99 -17.11
C LEU A 29 -10.33 2.44 -15.70
N GLN A 30 -9.04 2.70 -15.51
CA GLN A 30 -8.49 3.19 -14.23
C GLN A 30 -8.64 4.70 -14.04
N GLN A 31 -8.83 5.48 -15.11
CA GLN A 31 -8.99 6.94 -15.05
C GLN A 31 -10.08 7.44 -14.07
N PRO A 32 -11.32 6.90 -14.06
CA PRO A 32 -12.34 7.35 -13.11
C PRO A 32 -11.96 7.06 -11.65
N GLN A 33 -11.32 5.93 -11.37
CA GLN A 33 -10.84 5.59 -10.03
C GLN A 33 -9.75 6.57 -9.58
N LEU A 34 -8.81 6.90 -10.47
CA LEU A 34 -7.78 7.90 -10.19
C LEU A 34 -8.37 9.28 -9.91
N ASN A 35 -9.40 9.69 -10.67
CA ASN A 35 -10.06 10.97 -10.45
C ASN A 35 -10.82 10.99 -9.11
N ALA A 36 -11.50 9.89 -8.76
CA ALA A 36 -12.17 9.75 -7.47
C ALA A 36 -11.18 9.82 -6.30
N LEU A 37 -10.00 9.18 -6.41
CA LEU A 37 -8.94 9.25 -5.41
C LEU A 37 -8.39 10.67 -5.25
N LYS A 38 -8.10 11.36 -6.36
CA LYS A 38 -7.62 12.76 -6.33
C LYS A 38 -8.64 13.70 -5.69
N GLN A 39 -9.93 13.50 -5.98
CA GLN A 39 -11.00 14.33 -5.44
C GLN A 39 -11.26 14.05 -3.96
N SER A 40 -11.14 12.78 -3.54
CA SER A 40 -11.25 12.38 -2.13
C SER A 40 -10.11 12.97 -1.32
N SER A 41 -8.86 12.82 -1.78
CA SER A 41 -7.67 13.40 -1.13
C SER A 41 -7.77 14.92 -0.94
N LYS A 42 -8.32 15.65 -1.92
CA LYS A 42 -8.46 17.11 -1.83
C LYS A 42 -9.48 17.59 -0.78
N ASN A 43 -10.46 16.77 -0.43
CA ASN A 43 -11.58 17.16 0.44
C ASN A 43 -11.55 16.44 1.80
N ILE A 44 -10.46 15.75 2.14
CA ILE A 44 -10.31 15.08 3.43
C ILE A 44 -10.32 16.10 4.56
N SER A 45 -11.24 15.94 5.50
CA SER A 45 -11.26 16.75 6.72
C SER A 45 -10.37 16.12 7.81
N PRO A 46 -9.87 16.92 8.77
CA PRO A 46 -9.14 16.38 9.93
C PRO A 46 -9.95 15.34 10.73
N ALA A 47 -11.28 15.50 10.80
CA ALA A 47 -12.15 14.54 11.48
C ALA A 47 -12.22 13.19 10.75
N ASP A 48 -12.16 13.19 9.42
CA ASP A 48 -12.12 11.96 8.63
C ASP A 48 -10.79 11.23 8.81
N LEU A 49 -9.67 11.96 8.87
CA LEU A 49 -8.35 11.38 9.17
C LEU A 49 -8.30 10.76 10.56
N GLN A 50 -8.89 11.43 11.56
CA GLN A 50 -8.93 10.88 12.91
C GLN A 50 -9.75 9.58 12.97
N ARG A 51 -10.90 9.55 12.28
CA ARG A 51 -11.72 8.34 12.16
C ARG A 51 -10.97 7.20 11.45
N ASP A 52 -10.19 7.51 10.43
CA ASP A 52 -9.35 6.53 9.72
C ASP A 52 -8.27 5.94 10.65
N VAL A 53 -7.66 6.78 11.48
CA VAL A 53 -6.69 6.33 12.50
C VAL A 53 -7.36 5.43 13.54
N GLU A 54 -8.54 5.78 14.04
CA GLU A 54 -9.30 4.94 14.97
C GLU A 54 -9.67 3.58 14.35
N ALA A 55 -10.16 3.58 13.11
CA ALA A 55 -10.49 2.36 12.38
C ALA A 55 -9.27 1.48 12.15
N THR A 56 -8.13 2.09 11.78
CA THR A 56 -6.85 1.40 11.61
C THR A 56 -6.37 0.81 12.92
N GLN A 57 -6.49 1.53 14.03
CA GLN A 57 -6.11 1.03 15.35
C GLN A 57 -6.93 -0.20 15.75
N VAL A 58 -8.24 -0.19 15.52
CA VAL A 58 -9.10 -1.36 15.75
C VAL A 58 -8.68 -2.53 14.86
N TYR A 59 -8.39 -2.25 13.59
CA TYR A 59 -7.93 -3.26 12.64
C TYR A 59 -6.60 -3.90 13.07
N LEU A 60 -5.60 -3.11 13.47
CA LEU A 60 -4.31 -3.62 13.94
C LEU A 60 -4.46 -4.44 15.22
N ASN A 61 -5.26 -3.97 16.17
CA ASN A 61 -5.56 -4.70 17.41
C ASN A 61 -6.25 -6.05 17.13
N LEU A 62 -7.15 -6.10 16.15
CA LEU A 62 -7.74 -7.34 15.70
C LEU A 62 -6.69 -8.26 15.08
N LEU A 63 -5.86 -7.72 14.18
CA LEU A 63 -4.78 -8.48 13.55
C LEU A 63 -3.86 -9.07 14.61
N GLN A 64 -3.45 -8.36 15.65
CA GLN A 64 -2.60 -8.93 16.71
C GLN A 64 -3.12 -10.24 17.32
N ARG A 65 -4.44 -10.44 17.36
CA ARG A 65 -5.10 -11.58 18.02
C ARG A 65 -5.58 -12.66 17.05
N LEU A 66 -5.62 -12.36 15.75
CA LEU A 66 -6.14 -13.29 14.74
C LEU A 66 -5.16 -14.44 14.47
N PRO A 67 -5.65 -15.69 14.45
CA PRO A 67 -4.84 -16.82 13.99
C PRO A 67 -4.57 -16.72 12.49
N THR A 68 -3.35 -17.04 12.07
CA THR A 68 -2.91 -16.97 10.68
C THR A 68 -2.88 -18.33 9.98
N PHE A 69 -3.12 -19.41 10.72
CA PHE A 69 -3.12 -20.80 10.21
C PHE A 69 -1.83 -21.16 9.44
N GLY A 70 -0.68 -20.63 9.87
CA GLY A 70 0.64 -20.89 9.27
C GLY A 70 1.10 -19.85 8.25
N PHE A 71 0.34 -18.76 8.03
CA PHE A 71 0.67 -17.68 7.10
C PHE A 71 1.16 -16.41 7.80
N ASP A 72 1.90 -16.54 8.92
CA ASP A 72 2.37 -15.40 9.72
C ASP A 72 3.21 -14.41 8.91
N ASN A 73 4.12 -14.93 8.09
CA ASN A 73 4.99 -14.11 7.22
C ASN A 73 4.19 -13.33 6.17
N VAL A 74 3.20 -13.95 5.52
CA VAL A 74 2.36 -13.27 4.52
C VAL A 74 1.57 -12.14 5.16
N LEU A 75 1.05 -12.37 6.37
CA LEU A 75 0.35 -11.31 7.09
C LEU A 75 1.31 -10.20 7.53
N ALA A 76 2.51 -10.53 8.01
CA ALA A 76 3.54 -9.56 8.35
C ALA A 76 3.95 -8.71 7.13
N ASP A 77 4.19 -9.34 5.97
CA ASP A 77 4.49 -8.68 4.70
C ASP A 77 3.38 -7.72 4.29
N TRP A 78 2.12 -8.17 4.37
CA TRP A 78 0.97 -7.34 4.06
C TRP A 78 0.89 -6.13 4.99
N VAL A 79 1.02 -6.34 6.30
CA VAL A 79 0.96 -5.26 7.30
C VAL A 79 2.12 -4.30 7.13
N PHE A 80 3.30 -4.78 6.74
CA PHE A 80 4.44 -3.92 6.42
C PHE A 80 4.17 -3.00 5.23
N LEU A 81 3.51 -3.48 4.17
CA LEU A 81 3.09 -2.62 3.05
C LEU A 81 2.09 -1.56 3.48
N ASN A 82 1.18 -1.88 4.41
CA ASN A 82 0.25 -0.90 4.98
C ASN A 82 1.00 0.14 5.84
N PHE A 83 1.98 -0.30 6.63
CA PHE A 83 2.86 0.59 7.39
C PHE A 83 3.58 1.59 6.48
N LEU A 84 4.16 1.13 5.36
CA LEU A 84 4.86 2.02 4.43
C LEU A 84 3.95 3.12 3.85
N GLN A 85 2.68 2.79 3.59
CA GLN A 85 1.69 3.77 3.14
C GLN A 85 1.31 4.73 4.28
N TYR A 86 1.01 4.20 5.46
CA TYR A 86 0.68 4.98 6.66
C TYR A 86 1.79 5.97 7.04
N PHE A 87 3.04 5.50 7.04
CA PHE A 87 4.21 6.28 7.43
C PHE A 87 4.65 7.24 6.31
N GLY A 88 4.42 6.88 5.05
CA GLY A 88 4.77 7.70 3.90
C GLY A 88 3.83 8.90 3.67
N ASP A 89 2.61 8.88 4.21
CA ASP A 89 1.61 9.94 4.03
C ASP A 89 1.90 11.15 4.95
N GLN A 90 2.89 11.94 4.60
CA GLN A 90 3.31 13.10 5.40
C GLN A 90 2.19 14.12 5.62
N GLU A 91 1.30 14.32 4.65
CA GLU A 91 0.19 15.27 4.77
C GLU A 91 -0.80 14.83 5.84
N ALA A 92 -1.21 13.55 5.84
CA ALA A 92 -2.08 13.02 6.89
C ALA A 92 -1.39 12.98 8.26
N ARG A 93 -0.09 12.68 8.31
CA ARG A 93 0.69 12.55 9.55
C ARG A 93 1.04 13.90 10.18
N GLN A 94 1.02 15.01 9.44
CA GLN A 94 1.07 16.36 10.04
C GLN A 94 -0.14 16.66 10.93
N ILE A 95 -1.29 16.03 10.65
CA ILE A 95 -2.54 16.25 11.39
C ILE A 95 -2.71 15.21 12.50
N THR A 96 -2.44 13.94 12.17
CA THR A 96 -2.74 12.79 13.05
C THR A 96 -1.51 12.18 13.72
N SER A 97 -0.32 12.72 13.46
CA SER A 97 0.95 12.19 13.95
C SER A 97 1.20 10.74 13.52
N TYR A 98 2.30 10.16 14.02
CA TYR A 98 2.72 8.79 13.71
C TYR A 98 2.34 7.78 14.81
N GLN A 99 1.24 8.05 15.52
CA GLN A 99 0.82 7.33 16.72
C GLN A 99 0.60 5.82 16.54
N LEU A 100 0.32 5.33 15.32
CA LEU A 100 0.09 3.90 15.06
C LEU A 100 1.36 3.11 14.75
N SER A 101 2.53 3.76 14.72
CA SER A 101 3.80 3.11 14.38
C SER A 101 4.12 1.92 15.32
N PRO A 102 3.94 2.02 16.65
CA PRO A 102 4.14 0.90 17.57
C PRO A 102 3.22 -0.30 17.26
N GLU A 103 1.95 -0.07 16.93
CA GLU A 103 1.01 -1.15 16.67
C GLU A 103 1.32 -1.89 15.37
N TYR A 104 1.78 -1.16 14.34
CA TYR A 104 2.35 -1.78 13.14
C TYR A 104 3.57 -2.62 13.48
N PHE A 105 4.49 -2.10 14.30
CA PHE A 105 5.68 -2.83 14.76
C PHE A 105 5.28 -4.14 15.45
N ASP A 106 4.34 -4.09 16.39
CA ASP A 106 3.89 -5.25 17.16
C ASP A 106 3.23 -6.32 16.29
N VAL A 107 2.37 -5.93 15.35
CA VAL A 107 1.72 -6.89 14.45
C VAL A 107 2.75 -7.65 13.60
N ILE A 108 3.79 -6.94 13.12
CA ILE A 108 4.80 -7.48 12.21
C ILE A 108 5.79 -8.35 12.98
N ILE A 109 6.40 -7.85 14.05
CA ILE A 109 7.51 -8.53 14.75
C ILE A 109 7.03 -9.76 15.52
N ASN A 110 5.82 -9.74 16.08
CA ASN A 110 5.27 -10.93 16.74
C ASN A 110 4.98 -12.08 15.76
N ARG A 111 4.82 -11.79 14.46
CA ARG A 111 4.52 -12.77 13.41
C ARG A 111 5.74 -13.24 12.67
N ASP A 112 6.59 -12.29 12.24
CA ASP A 112 7.86 -12.59 11.60
C ASP A 112 9.00 -11.87 12.33
N PRO A 113 9.51 -12.45 13.43
CA PRO A 113 10.60 -11.87 14.20
C PRO A 113 11.93 -11.82 13.42
N LYS A 114 12.02 -12.49 12.26
CA LYS A 114 13.21 -12.52 11.40
C LYS A 114 13.05 -11.60 10.20
N PHE A 115 12.01 -10.77 10.14
CA PHE A 115 11.82 -9.79 9.08
C PHE A 115 12.74 -8.57 9.24
N LEU A 116 14.05 -8.80 9.04
CA LEU A 116 15.10 -7.81 9.30
C LEU A 116 14.90 -6.51 8.51
N THR A 117 14.47 -6.61 7.25
CA THR A 117 14.22 -5.43 6.41
C THR A 117 13.15 -4.54 7.04
N ALA A 118 12.00 -5.10 7.43
CA ALA A 118 10.94 -4.35 8.08
C ALA A 118 11.40 -3.76 9.42
N TYR A 119 12.15 -4.53 10.22
CA TYR A 119 12.67 -4.10 11.52
C TYR A 119 13.46 -2.80 11.43
N PHE A 120 14.31 -2.61 10.41
CA PHE A 120 15.07 -1.37 10.25
C PHE A 120 14.19 -0.12 10.06
N PHE A 121 13.10 -0.25 9.30
CA PHE A 121 12.14 0.84 9.12
C PHE A 121 11.34 1.08 10.40
N LEU A 122 10.80 0.00 10.99
CA LEU A 122 9.84 0.07 12.10
C LEU A 122 10.51 0.48 13.43
N SER A 123 11.74 0.04 13.68
CA SER A 123 12.47 0.40 14.90
C SER A 123 12.80 1.89 14.96
N SER A 124 13.20 2.45 13.81
CA SER A 124 13.50 3.88 13.69
C SER A 124 12.24 4.73 13.83
N SER A 125 11.14 4.37 13.16
CA SER A 125 9.87 5.08 13.29
C SER A 125 9.34 5.03 14.71
N SER A 126 9.26 3.83 15.30
CA SER A 126 8.71 3.66 16.64
C SER A 126 9.56 4.38 17.68
N SER A 127 10.89 4.33 17.58
CA SER A 127 11.77 5.04 18.53
C SER A 127 11.65 6.56 18.42
N LEU A 128 11.55 7.11 17.20
CA LEU A 128 11.41 8.55 16.97
C LEU A 128 10.09 9.09 17.55
N TYR A 129 9.06 8.24 17.56
CA TYR A 129 7.68 8.62 17.84
C TYR A 129 7.12 8.04 19.15
N ALA A 130 7.93 7.27 19.89
CA ALA A 130 7.57 6.66 21.18
C ALA A 130 7.29 7.66 22.31
N GLY A 131 7.63 8.94 22.13
CA GLY A 131 7.41 10.00 23.11
C GLY A 131 6.20 10.89 22.83
N MET A 132 5.38 10.59 21.82
CA MET A 132 4.18 11.38 21.55
C MET A 132 3.06 11.04 22.54
N PRO A 133 2.31 12.03 23.03
CA PRO A 133 1.21 11.79 23.98
C PRO A 133 0.09 10.97 23.34
N GLU A 134 -0.53 10.10 24.15
CA GLU A 134 -1.76 9.35 23.82
C GLU A 134 -3.00 10.25 23.76
#